data_AF-A0A9X3EB84-F1
#
_entry.id   AF-A0A9X3EB84-F1
#
_cell.length_a   1.000
_cell.length_b   1.000
_cell.length_c   1.000
_cell.angle_alpha   90.00
_cell.angle_beta   90.00
_cell.angle_gamma   90.00
#
_symmetry.space_group_name_H-M   'P 1'
#
loop_
_entity.id
_entity.type
_entity.pdbx_description
1 polymer ?
#
loop_
_entity_poly.entity_id
_entity_poly.type
_entity_poly.pdbx_seq_one_letter_code
_entity_poly.pdbx_strand_id
1 'polypeptide(L)'
;LAETQFILARAKSYVQNPIYIELQDMSRFYQQFNHDIVSTKNRLHRILQLTFPEIEGLFSATDSPHYWELLTIVPHAIITRSSGQALMDMIQGGISWHIGHERLRKLVDQLMSMGQISAPAVAANSYNVAQVI
;
A
#
# COMPACT_ATOMS: atom_id res chain seq x y z
N LEU A 1 57.14 -20.19 15.67
CA LEU A 1 56.76 -21.30 14.77
C LEU A 1 55.25 -21.43 14.80
N ALA A 2 54.61 -20.79 13.83
CA ALA A 2 53.17 -20.79 13.63
C ALA A 2 52.87 -21.80 12.51
N GLU A 3 52.50 -23.02 12.87
CA GLU A 3 52.12 -24.06 11.88
C GLU A 3 51.03 -24.97 12.45
N THR A 4 49.85 -24.41 12.67
CA THR A 4 48.60 -25.19 12.67
C THR A 4 47.51 -24.36 12.00
N GLN A 5 47.78 -23.94 10.76
CA GLN A 5 46.75 -23.39 9.91
C GLN A 5 45.72 -24.50 9.69
N PHE A 6 44.54 -24.28 10.24
CA PHE A 6 43.33 -25.08 10.10
C PHE A 6 43.12 -25.50 8.64
N ILE A 7 43.59 -26.69 8.24
CA ILE A 7 43.18 -27.30 6.98
C ILE A 7 41.85 -28.00 7.27
N LEU A 8 40.77 -27.22 7.29
CA LEU A 8 39.44 -27.78 7.08
C LEU A 8 39.38 -28.19 5.60
N ALA A 9 39.91 -29.37 5.29
CA ALA A 9 39.59 -30.10 4.07
C ALA A 9 38.13 -30.56 4.18
N ARG A 10 37.20 -29.60 4.20
CA ARG A 10 35.78 -29.86 4.10
C ARG A 10 35.56 -30.28 2.65
N ALA A 11 35.41 -31.57 2.41
CA ALA A 11 34.79 -32.02 1.17
C ALA A 11 33.49 -31.21 0.99
N LYS A 12 33.25 -30.63 -0.19
CA LYS A 12 31.94 -30.02 -0.48
C LYS A 12 30.91 -31.14 -0.47
N SER A 13 30.39 -31.47 0.71
CA SER A 13 29.42 -32.53 0.88
C SER A 13 28.08 -31.98 0.40
N TYR A 14 27.66 -32.52 -0.75
CA TYR A 14 26.42 -32.25 -1.49
C TYR A 14 26.52 -31.21 -2.61
N VAL A 15 26.74 -31.70 -3.84
CA VAL A 15 26.38 -30.96 -5.05
C VAL A 15 24.87 -31.09 -5.18
N GLN A 16 24.14 -30.11 -4.68
CA GLN A 16 22.69 -30.03 -4.91
C GLN A 16 22.47 -30.03 -6.43
N ASN A 17 21.55 -30.88 -6.90
CA ASN A 17 21.15 -30.84 -8.31
C ASN A 17 20.70 -29.39 -8.62
N PRO A 18 21.17 -28.76 -9.71
CA PRO A 18 20.84 -27.37 -10.05
C PRO A 18 19.35 -27.06 -9.99
N ILE A 19 18.49 -28.05 -10.30
CA ILE A 19 17.03 -27.93 -10.21
C ILE A 19 16.56 -27.61 -8.77
N TYR A 20 17.17 -28.21 -7.75
CA TYR A 20 16.82 -27.95 -6.35
C TYR A 20 17.32 -26.59 -5.87
N ILE A 21 18.45 -26.10 -6.42
CA ILE A 21 18.95 -24.75 -6.12
C ILE A 21 17.98 -23.72 -6.69
N GLU A 22 17.60 -23.87 -7.97
CA GLU A 22 16.64 -22.98 -8.63
C GLU A 22 15.28 -22.97 -7.92
N LEU A 23 14.76 -24.14 -7.53
CA LEU A 23 13.51 -24.21 -6.76
C LEU A 23 13.63 -23.51 -5.41
N GLN A 24 14.76 -23.64 -4.72
CA GLN A 24 15.01 -22.97 -3.45
C GLN A 24 15.10 -21.45 -3.64
N ASP A 25 15.75 -20.99 -4.70
CA ASP A 25 15.85 -19.56 -5.03
C ASP A 25 14.48 -18.98 -5.39
N MET A 26 13.65 -19.70 -6.15
CA MET A 26 12.25 -19.31 -6.42
C MET A 26 11.42 -19.25 -5.13
N SER A 27 11.62 -20.20 -4.21
CA SER A 27 10.93 -20.20 -2.92
C SER A 27 11.32 -18.99 -2.06
N ARG A 28 12.61 -18.66 -2.01
CA ARG A 28 13.11 -17.45 -1.33
C ARG A 28 12.55 -16.18 -1.98
N PHE A 29 12.53 -16.13 -3.32
CA PHE A 29 11.97 -15.01 -4.06
C PHE A 29 10.49 -14.80 -3.75
N TYR A 30 9.70 -15.87 -3.72
CA TYR A 30 8.28 -15.80 -3.35
C TYR A 30 8.09 -15.32 -1.90
N GLN A 31 8.89 -15.83 -0.96
CA GLN A 31 8.86 -15.38 0.44
C GLN A 31 9.19 -13.89 0.57
N GLN A 32 10.20 -13.43 -0.15
CA GLN A 32 10.59 -12.02 -0.20
C GLN A 32 9.45 -11.15 -0.73
N PHE A 33 8.85 -11.53 -1.86
CA PHE A 33 7.74 -10.81 -2.47
C PHE A 33 6.52 -10.72 -1.54
N ASN A 34 6.16 -11.82 -0.88
CA ASN A 34 5.08 -11.82 0.09
C ASN A 34 5.39 -10.92 1.30
N HIS A 35 6.62 -10.96 1.80
CA HIS A 35 7.04 -10.09 2.88
C HIS A 35 6.93 -8.61 2.49
N ASP A 36 7.35 -8.26 1.27
CA ASP A 36 7.30 -6.91 0.74
C ASP A 36 5.85 -6.43 0.57
N ILE A 37 4.94 -7.29 0.08
CA ILE A 37 3.50 -6.99 0.01
C ILE A 37 2.94 -6.67 1.41
N VAL A 38 3.18 -7.55 2.38
CA VAL A 38 2.66 -7.40 3.75
C VAL A 38 3.23 -6.15 4.42
N SER A 39 4.54 -5.92 4.26
CA SER A 39 5.23 -4.75 4.80
C SER A 39 4.69 -3.44 4.21
N THR A 40 4.49 -3.40 2.89
CA THR A 40 3.95 -2.22 2.19
C THR A 40 2.51 -1.93 2.62
N LYS A 41 1.67 -2.97 2.74
CA LYS A 41 0.30 -2.84 3.23
C LYS A 41 0.26 -2.31 4.67
N ASN A 42 1.12 -2.84 5.54
CA ASN A 42 1.21 -2.37 6.94
C ASN A 42 1.69 -0.92 7.03
N ARG A 43 2.64 -0.51 6.18
CA ARG A 43 3.09 0.88 6.10
C ARG A 43 1.96 1.80 5.67
N LEU A 44 1.22 1.45 4.61
CA LEU A 44 0.06 2.21 4.16
C LEU A 44 -0.98 2.32 5.27
N HIS A 45 -1.39 1.20 5.88
CA HIS A 45 -2.36 1.19 6.97
C HIS A 45 -1.96 2.15 8.08
N ARG A 46 -0.70 2.11 8.52
CA ARG A 46 -0.18 3.05 9.53
C ARG A 46 -0.31 4.51 9.11
N ILE A 47 -0.02 4.83 7.84
CA ILE A 47 -0.12 6.21 7.34
C ILE A 47 -1.58 6.65 7.25
N LEU A 48 -2.47 5.80 6.74
CA LEU A 48 -3.91 6.08 6.66
C LEU A 48 -4.52 6.30 8.03
N GLN A 49 -4.11 5.52 9.04
CA GLN A 49 -4.55 5.75 10.42
C GLN A 49 -4.18 7.15 10.94
N LEU A 50 -3.16 7.81 10.36
CA LEU A 50 -2.76 9.17 10.72
C LEU A 50 -3.44 10.25 9.85
N THR A 51 -3.73 9.95 8.58
CA THR A 51 -4.21 10.95 7.61
C THR A 51 -5.71 10.87 7.31
N PHE A 52 -6.28 9.67 7.25
CA PHE A 52 -7.70 9.44 6.94
C PHE A 52 -8.16 8.02 7.32
N PRO A 53 -8.30 7.68 8.62
CA PRO A 53 -8.61 6.31 9.06
C PRO A 53 -9.95 5.79 8.54
N GLU A 54 -10.94 6.66 8.36
CA GLU A 54 -12.31 6.30 7.99
C GLU A 54 -12.40 5.74 6.55
N ILE A 55 -11.42 6.03 5.69
CA ILE A 55 -11.44 5.62 4.28
C ILE A 55 -11.36 4.09 4.12
N GLU A 56 -10.81 3.37 5.10
CA GLU A 56 -10.73 1.90 5.09
C GLU A 56 -12.11 1.24 5.09
N GLY A 57 -13.13 1.93 5.62
CA GLY A 57 -14.51 1.44 5.63
C GLY A 57 -15.28 1.63 4.32
N LEU A 58 -14.73 2.36 3.34
CA LEU A 58 -15.45 2.65 2.08
C LEU A 58 -15.59 1.43 1.17
N PHE A 59 -14.59 0.57 1.15
CA PHE A 59 -14.61 -0.63 0.32
C PHE A 59 -14.60 -1.86 1.22
N SER A 60 -15.49 -2.81 0.91
CA SER A 60 -15.53 -4.10 1.62
C SER A 60 -14.25 -4.93 1.42
N ALA A 61 -13.43 -4.59 0.42
CA ALA A 61 -12.15 -5.22 0.15
C ALA A 61 -11.06 -4.18 -0.14
N THR A 62 -10.05 -4.11 0.73
CA THR A 62 -8.88 -3.22 0.65
C THR A 62 -7.92 -3.59 -0.50
N ASP A 63 -8.08 -4.78 -1.09
CA ASP A 63 -7.17 -5.27 -2.15
C ASP A 63 -7.66 -4.92 -3.56
N SER A 64 -8.74 -4.13 -3.69
CA SER A 64 -9.23 -3.72 -5.02
C SER A 64 -8.32 -2.66 -5.65
N PRO A 65 -7.93 -2.79 -6.94
CA PRO A 65 -7.14 -1.75 -7.62
C PRO A 65 -7.77 -0.36 -7.56
N HIS A 66 -9.11 -0.31 -7.52
CA HIS A 66 -9.88 0.92 -7.48
C HIS A 66 -9.70 1.66 -6.14
N TYR A 67 -9.52 0.90 -5.05
CA TYR A 67 -9.21 1.46 -3.74
C TYR A 67 -7.86 2.18 -3.75
N TRP A 68 -6.83 1.56 -4.32
CA TRP A 68 -5.50 2.15 -4.43
C TRP A 68 -5.51 3.43 -5.26
N GLU A 69 -6.20 3.44 -6.41
CA GLU A 69 -6.35 4.66 -7.20
C GLU A 69 -7.06 5.76 -6.41
N LEU A 70 -8.14 5.44 -5.71
CA LEU A 70 -8.85 6.44 -4.90
C LEU A 70 -7.95 7.02 -3.79
N LEU A 71 -7.15 6.19 -3.12
CA LEU A 71 -6.20 6.64 -2.10
C LEU A 71 -5.14 7.59 -2.66
N THR A 72 -4.66 7.35 -3.89
CA THR A 72 -3.69 8.25 -4.52
C THR A 72 -4.30 9.63 -4.84
N ILE A 73 -5.59 9.68 -5.16
CA ILE A 73 -6.33 10.93 -5.43
C ILE A 73 -6.70 11.64 -4.13
N VAL A 74 -7.10 10.89 -3.10
CA VAL A 74 -7.58 11.40 -1.81
C VAL A 74 -6.72 10.85 -0.65
N PRO A 75 -5.43 11.24 -0.55
CA PRO A 75 -4.54 10.74 0.51
C PRO A 75 -4.84 11.29 1.91
N HIS A 76 -5.69 12.32 2.02
CA HIS A 76 -5.97 13.01 3.28
C HIS A 76 -7.43 13.47 3.41
N ALA A 77 -7.98 13.40 4.62
CA ALA A 77 -9.33 13.83 4.96
C ALA A 77 -9.62 15.35 4.74
N ILE A 78 -8.60 16.15 4.42
CA ILE A 78 -8.80 17.59 4.15
C ILE A 78 -9.34 17.78 2.74
N ILE A 79 -8.97 16.90 1.81
CA ILE A 79 -9.40 16.95 0.42
C ILE A 79 -10.92 16.78 0.34
N THR A 80 -11.50 15.94 1.20
CA THR A 80 -12.96 15.71 1.28
C THR A 80 -13.75 16.89 1.85
N ARG A 81 -13.09 17.93 2.39
CA ARG A 81 -13.74 19.18 2.85
C ARG A 81 -13.95 20.20 1.72
N SER A 82 -13.52 19.88 0.51
CA SER A 82 -13.75 20.68 -0.71
C SER A 82 -15.22 20.66 -1.13
N SER A 83 -15.60 21.44 -2.15
CA SER A 83 -16.93 21.33 -2.75
C SER A 83 -17.14 19.94 -3.36
N GLY A 84 -18.35 19.39 -3.22
CA GLY A 84 -18.68 18.06 -3.76
C GLY A 84 -18.46 17.94 -5.28
N GLN A 85 -18.67 19.03 -6.03
CA GLN A 85 -18.38 19.06 -7.48
C GLN A 85 -16.89 18.99 -7.77
N ALA A 86 -16.05 19.74 -7.04
CA ALA A 86 -14.59 19.67 -7.22
C ALA A 86 -14.04 18.27 -6.90
N LEU A 87 -14.61 17.59 -5.90
CA LEU A 87 -14.27 16.20 -5.57
C LEU A 87 -14.70 15.23 -6.68
N MET A 88 -15.90 15.40 -7.24
CA MET A 88 -16.34 14.58 -8.37
C MET A 88 -15.42 14.74 -9.58
N ASP A 89 -15.08 15.98 -9.94
CA ASP A 89 -14.20 16.27 -11.08
C ASP A 89 -12.78 15.73 -10.85
N MET A 90 -12.26 15.87 -9.63
CA MET A 90 -10.94 15.33 -9.24
C MET A 90 -10.92 13.80 -9.35
N ILE A 91 -11.94 13.12 -8.84
CA ILE A 91 -12.03 11.66 -8.91
C ILE A 91 -12.21 11.22 -10.36
N GLN A 92 -13.09 11.85 -11.15
CA GLN A 92 -13.28 11.51 -12.57
C GLN A 92 -12.01 11.69 -13.40
N GLY A 93 -11.21 12.73 -13.12
CA GLY A 93 -9.95 12.98 -13.82
C GLY A 93 -8.80 12.06 -13.38
N GLY A 94 -8.86 11.54 -12.15
CA GLY A 94 -7.78 10.73 -11.58
C GLY A 94 -7.96 9.22 -11.72
N ILE A 95 -9.19 8.71 -11.85
CA ILE A 95 -9.45 7.27 -11.95
C ILE A 95 -9.27 6.75 -13.38
N SER A 96 -8.77 5.52 -13.51
CA SER A 96 -8.65 4.84 -14.80
C SER A 96 -9.95 4.11 -15.21
N TRP A 97 -10.85 3.90 -14.26
CA TRP A 97 -12.07 3.10 -14.41
C TRP A 97 -13.33 3.95 -14.60
N HIS A 98 -14.30 3.38 -15.31
CA HIS A 98 -15.58 4.04 -15.54
C HIS A 98 -16.51 3.91 -14.33
N ILE A 99 -16.94 5.05 -13.79
CA ILE A 99 -17.97 5.15 -12.77
C ILE A 99 -19.19 5.89 -13.31
N GLY A 100 -20.38 5.35 -13.07
CA GLY A 100 -21.62 6.07 -13.36
C GLY A 100 -21.78 7.28 -12.44
N HIS A 101 -22.26 8.40 -12.97
CA HIS A 101 -22.42 9.67 -12.24
C HIS A 101 -23.15 9.51 -10.88
N GLU A 102 -24.23 8.73 -10.84
CA GLU A 102 -24.99 8.46 -9.60
C GLU A 102 -24.18 7.68 -8.55
N ARG A 103 -23.31 6.76 -8.98
CA ARG A 103 -22.43 6.01 -8.07
C ARG A 103 -21.31 6.90 -7.55
N LEU A 104 -20.75 7.75 -8.41
CA LEU A 104 -19.73 8.72 -8.03
C LEU A 104 -20.27 9.71 -7.01
N ARG A 105 -21.47 10.24 -7.22
CA ARG A 105 -22.12 11.15 -6.29
C ARG A 105 -22.27 10.53 -4.90
N LYS A 106 -22.78 9.29 -4.83
CA LYS A 106 -22.89 8.55 -3.55
C LYS A 106 -21.53 8.35 -2.87
N LEU A 107 -20.51 8.01 -3.64
CA LEU A 107 -19.15 7.84 -3.14
C LEU A 107 -18.60 9.16 -2.57
N VAL A 108 -18.79 10.27 -3.28
CA VAL A 108 -18.39 11.61 -2.81
C VAL A 108 -19.16 12.02 -1.56
N ASP A 109 -20.48 11.81 -1.51
CA ASP A 109 -21.28 12.10 -0.33
C ASP A 109 -20.79 11.29 0.89
N GLN A 110 -20.45 10.01 0.70
CA GLN A 110 -19.83 9.19 1.74
C GLN A 110 -18.46 9.72 2.16
N LEU A 111 -17.59 10.05 1.22
CA LEU A 111 -16.26 10.64 1.49
C LEU A 111 -16.36 11.93 2.28
N MET A 112 -17.30 12.81 1.91
CA MET A 112 -17.54 14.07 2.61
C MET A 112 -18.03 13.83 4.03
N SER A 113 -18.97 12.88 4.24
CA SER A 113 -19.43 12.53 5.59
C SER A 113 -18.30 11.96 6.45
N MET A 114 -17.45 11.11 5.89
CA MET A 114 -16.27 10.57 6.56
C MET A 114 -15.24 11.67 6.87
N GLY A 115 -15.01 12.60 5.95
CA GLY A 115 -14.12 13.75 6.14
C GLY A 115 -14.54 14.73 7.23
N GLN A 116 -15.85 14.82 7.49
CA GLN A 116 -16.39 15.61 8.60
C GLN A 116 -16.15 14.93 9.95
N ILE A 117 -16.26 13.62 10.00
CA ILE A 117 -16.02 12.81 11.21
C ILE A 117 -14.52 12.69 11.48
N SER A 118 -13.72 12.69 10.41
CA SER A 118 -12.28 12.49 10.48
C SER A 118 -11.57 13.62 11.22
N ALA A 119 -10.83 13.23 12.25
CA ALA A 119 -9.89 14.05 12.97
C ALA A 119 -8.46 13.60 12.65
N PRO A 120 -7.90 13.99 11.49
CA PRO A 120 -6.57 13.58 11.11
C PRO A 120 -5.54 14.06 12.14
N ALA A 121 -4.66 13.15 12.56
CA ALA A 121 -3.61 13.43 13.54
C ALA A 121 -2.47 14.28 12.97
N VAL A 122 -2.47 14.49 11.66
CA VAL A 122 -1.37 15.06 10.89
C VAL A 122 -1.90 16.18 9.98
N ALA A 123 -1.10 17.23 9.77
CA ALA A 123 -1.44 18.30 8.85
C ALA A 123 -1.31 17.87 7.38
N ALA A 124 -2.10 18.46 6.48
CA ALA A 124 -2.10 18.14 5.05
C ALA A 124 -0.72 18.29 4.35
N ASN A 125 0.16 19.14 4.88
CA ASN A 125 1.51 19.39 4.34
C ASN A 125 2.61 18.49 4.95
N SER A 126 2.23 17.52 5.78
CA SER A 126 3.20 16.62 6.41
C SER A 126 3.79 15.62 5.41
N TYR A 127 5.05 15.26 5.64
CA TYR A 127 5.74 14.22 4.89
C TYR A 127 5.00 12.87 4.88
N ASN A 128 4.16 12.60 5.88
CA ASN A 128 3.35 11.38 5.92
C ASN A 128 2.34 11.31 4.76
N VAL A 129 1.80 12.44 4.31
CA VAL A 129 0.86 12.49 3.18
C VAL A 129 1.56 12.16 1.86
N ALA A 130 2.81 12.61 1.71
CA ALA A 130 3.62 12.31 0.53
C ALA A 130 4.04 10.84 0.44
N GLN A 131 4.00 10.08 1.55
CA GLN A 131 4.33 8.65 1.56
C GLN A 131 3.15 7.74 1.15
N VAL A 132 1.96 8.29 0.93
CA VAL A 132 0.79 7.55 0.41
C VAL A 132 0.94 7.28 -1.10
N ILE A 133 1.79 8.05 -1.78
CA ILE A 133 2.11 7.99 -3.22
C ILE A 133 3.51 7.39 -3.39
#